data_AF-A0A9E5LBD9-F1
#
_entry.id   AF-A0A9E5LBD9-F1
#
_cell.length_a   1.000
_cell.length_b   1.000
_cell.length_c   1.000
_cell.angle_alpha   90.00
_cell.angle_beta   90.00
_cell.angle_gamma   90.00
#
_symmetry.space_group_name_H-M   'P 1'
#
loop_
_entity.id
_entity.type
_entity.pdbx_description
1 polymer ?
#
loop_
_entity_poly.entity_id
_entity_poly.type
_entity_poly.pdbx_seq_one_letter_code
_entity_poly.pdbx_strand_id
1 'polypeptide(L)' 'KNTSLLFSENTVTSILELQALFQSKIPQWHYHKYAEGGHMAPLTHPHIINPLIEEILSTMPEKGNML' A
#
# COMPACT_ATOMS: atom_id res chain seq x y z
N LYS A 1 -8.26 -5.17 9.81
CA LYS A 1 -7.19 -6.18 9.61
C LYS A 1 -6.92 -6.43 8.12
N ASN A 2 -7.79 -6.02 7.19
CA ASN A 2 -7.61 -6.24 5.74
C ASN A 2 -7.44 -4.91 4.99
N THR A 3 -6.69 -3.98 5.56
CA THR A 3 -6.42 -2.68 4.92
C THR A 3 -4.93 -2.61 4.64
N SER A 4 -4.59 -2.32 3.39
CA SER A 4 -3.23 -2.11 2.95
C SER A 4 -3.05 -0.66 2.51
N LEU A 5 -1.98 -0.02 2.97
CA LEU A 5 -1.55 1.30 2.55
C LEU A 5 -0.31 1.14 1.67
N LEU A 6 -0.45 1.49 0.40
CA LEU A 6 0.62 1.49 -0.59
C LEU A 6 1.05 2.94 -0.87
N PHE A 7 2.34 3.25 -0.72
CA PHE A 7 2.84 4.62 -0.88
C PHE A 7 4.22 4.68 -1.54
N SER A 8 4.51 5.80 -2.22
CA SER A 8 5.82 6.07 -2.81
C SER A 8 6.80 6.52 -1.74
N GLU A 9 8.04 6.01 -1.75
CA GLU A 9 9.15 6.56 -0.95
C GLU A 9 9.57 7.94 -1.44
N ASN A 10 9.42 8.19 -2.75
CA ASN A 10 9.65 9.49 -3.36
C ASN A 10 8.31 10.27 -3.41
N THR A 11 7.90 10.82 -2.27
CA THR A 11 6.70 11.63 -2.11
C THR A 11 6.97 12.82 -1.20
N VAL A 12 6.02 13.75 -1.10
CA VAL A 12 6.15 14.93 -0.23
C VAL A 12 6.13 14.55 1.26
N THR A 13 6.81 15.35 2.09
CA THR A 13 6.99 15.11 3.53
C THR A 13 5.68 14.83 4.28
N SER A 14 4.61 15.55 3.95
CA SER A 14 3.31 15.37 4.60
C SER A 14 2.75 13.95 4.44
N ILE A 15 2.99 13.31 3.28
CA ILE A 15 2.55 11.93 3.06
C ILE A 15 3.39 10.95 3.89
N LEU A 16 4.70 11.19 4.01
CA LEU A 16 5.58 10.38 4.85
C LEU A 16 5.20 10.49 6.33
N GLU A 17 4.90 11.69 6.82
CA GLU A 17 4.47 11.92 8.20
C GLU A 17 3.10 11.27 8.49
N LEU A 18 2.15 11.35 7.56
CA LEU A 18 0.85 10.67 7.69
C LEU A 18 1.02 9.16 7.73
N GLN A 19 1.85 8.59 6.86
CA GLN A 19 2.14 7.16 6.85
C GLN A 19 2.78 6.71 8.18
N ALA A 20 3.76 7.46 8.69
CA ALA A 20 4.39 7.17 9.98
C ALA A 20 3.38 7.27 11.14
N LEU A 21 2.51 8.29 11.12
CA LEU A 21 1.43 8.44 12.10
C LEU A 21 0.48 7.23 12.06
N PHE A 22 0.02 6.83 10.88
CA PHE A 22 -0.84 5.66 10.73
C PHE A 22 -0.16 4.39 11.21
N GLN A 23 1.11 4.16 10.83
CA GLN A 23 1.85 2.99 11.29
C GLN A 23 1.97 2.96 12.82
N SER A 24 2.14 4.11 13.47
CA SER A 24 2.23 4.20 14.93
C SER A 24 0.89 4.00 15.66
N LYS A 25 -0.23 4.40 15.05
CA LYS A 25 -1.57 4.37 15.68
C LYS A 25 -2.45 3.21 15.22
N ILE A 26 -2.15 2.64 14.07
CA ILE A 26 -2.93 1.62 13.37
C ILE A 26 -1.97 0.52 12.84
N PRO A 27 -1.24 -0.17 13.73
CA PRO A 27 -0.25 -1.18 13.33
C PRO A 27 -0.88 -2.44 12.70
N GLN A 28 -2.19 -2.62 12.80
CA GLN A 28 -2.92 -3.75 12.23
C GLN A 28 -3.22 -3.63 10.72
N TRP A 29 -2.78 -2.53 10.09
CA TRP A 29 -2.79 -2.40 8.63
C TRP A 29 -1.48 -2.94 8.05
N HIS A 30 -1.51 -3.29 6.77
CA HIS A 30 -0.32 -3.65 6.03
C HIS A 30 0.24 -2.41 5.33
N TYR A 31 1.54 -2.19 5.41
CA TYR A 31 2.20 -1.01 4.86
C TYR A 31 3.18 -1.46 3.78
N HIS A 32 2.98 -0.98 2.56
CA HIS A 32 3.74 -1.35 1.38
C HIS A 32 4.34 -0.08 0.78
N LYS A 33 5.61 -0.14 0.40
CA LYS A 33 6.34 0.98 -0.16
C LYS A 33 6.85 0.64 -1.55
N TYR A 34 6.87 1.63 -2.45
CA TYR A 34 7.47 1.52 -3.77
C TYR A 34 8.39 2.72 -4.04
N ALA A 35 9.48 2.51 -4.78
CA ALA A 35 10.52 3.53 -4.94
C ALA A 35 10.30 4.43 -6.17
N GLU A 36 9.68 3.91 -7.24
CA GLU A 36 9.64 4.55 -8.56
C GLU A 36 8.28 5.18 -8.91
N GLY A 37 8.30 6.19 -9.78
CA GLY A 37 7.10 6.82 -10.34
C GLY A 37 6.39 7.86 -9.47
N GLY A 38 6.78 8.01 -8.20
CA GLY A 38 6.24 9.02 -7.30
C GLY A 38 4.74 8.83 -7.01
N HIS A 39 4.05 9.89 -6.57
CA HIS A 39 2.62 9.84 -6.28
C HIS A 39 1.76 9.38 -7.48
N MET A 40 2.18 9.70 -8.71
CA MET A 40 1.46 9.37 -9.94
C MET A 40 1.81 7.99 -10.50
N ALA A 41 2.66 7.20 -9.81
CA ALA A 41 3.06 5.86 -10.25
C ALA A 41 1.90 4.94 -10.63
N PRO A 42 0.72 4.97 -9.96
CA PRO A 42 -0.41 4.15 -10.39
C PRO A 42 -0.87 4.40 -11.83
N LEU A 43 -0.67 5.62 -12.33
CA LEU A 43 -1.01 6.00 -13.71
C LEU A 43 0.19 5.88 -14.65
N THR A 44 1.38 6.30 -14.23
CA THR A 44 2.55 6.43 -15.10
C THR A 44 3.42 5.17 -15.14
N HIS A 45 3.37 4.34 -14.10
CA HIS A 45 4.16 3.11 -13.96
C HIS A 45 3.26 1.91 -13.57
N PRO A 46 2.18 1.63 -14.32
CA PRO A 46 1.26 0.54 -13.98
C PRO A 46 1.95 -0.84 -14.01
N HIS A 47 3.01 -1.00 -14.79
CA HIS A 47 3.83 -2.22 -14.82
C HIS A 47 4.59 -2.48 -13.50
N ILE A 48 4.77 -1.46 -12.66
CA ILE A 48 5.33 -1.57 -11.31
C ILE A 48 4.21 -1.73 -10.29
N ILE A 49 3.15 -0.91 -10.41
CA ILE A 49 2.10 -0.83 -9.39
C ILE A 49 1.11 -2.00 -9.46
N ASN A 50 0.70 -2.44 -10.64
CA ASN A 50 -0.32 -3.49 -10.77
C ASN A 50 0.13 -4.83 -10.15
N PRO A 51 1.38 -5.30 -10.35
CA PRO A 51 1.85 -6.51 -9.68
C PRO A 51 1.80 -6.42 -8.15
N LEU A 52 2.11 -5.26 -7.58
CA LEU A 52 2.01 -5.03 -6.13
C LEU A 52 0.56 -5.13 -5.64
N ILE A 53 -0.39 -4.58 -6.41
CA ILE A 53 -1.82 -4.68 -6.10
C ILE A 53 -2.28 -6.14 -6.18
N GLU A 54 -1.89 -6.87 -7.21
CA GLU A 54 -2.23 -8.29 -7.38
C GLU A 54 -1.70 -9.14 -6.21
N GLU A 55 -0.47 -8.92 -5.77
CA GLU A 55 0.11 -9.58 -4.60
C GLU A 55 -0.70 -9.26 -3.32
N ILE A 56 -1.02 -7.99 -3.10
CA ILE A 56 -1.82 -7.56 -1.95
C ILE A 56 -3.19 -8.23 -1.95
N LEU A 57 -3.85 -8.33 -3.10
CA LEU A 57 -5.18 -8.94 -3.21
C LEU A 57 -5.12 -10.47 -3.08
N SER A 58 -4.07 -11.12 -3.59
CA SER A 58 -3.92 -12.58 -3.54
C SER A 58 -3.59 -13.10 -2.14
N THR A 59 -3.01 -12.25 -1.29
CA THR A 59 -2.70 -12.57 0.11
C THR A 59 -3.88 -12.33 1.06
N MET A 60 -5.00 -11.77 0.56
CA MET A 60 -6.22 -11.65 1.35
C MET A 60 -6.97 -12.99 1.37
N PRO A 61 -7.34 -13.52 2.56
CA PRO A 61 -8.19 -14.70 2.61
C PRO A 61 -9.50 -14.41 1.89
N GLU A 62 -9.94 -15.35 1.03
CA GLU A 62 -11.22 -15.25 0.33
C GLU A 62 -12.33 -14.99 1.35
N LYS A 63 -13.24 -14.07 1.03
CA LYS A 63 -14.43 -13.75 1.84
C LYS A 63 -15.39 -14.96 2.02
N GLY A 64 -15.03 -16.16 1.56
CA GLY A 64 -15.90 -17.35 1.51
C GLY A 64 -15.73 -18.39 2.62
N ASN A 65 -14.70 -18.31 3.48
CA ASN A 65 -14.49 -19.31 4.54
C ASN A 65 -14.32 -18.67 5.92
N MET A 66 -15.34 -17.92 6.35
CA MET A 66 -15.58 -17.66 7.76
C MET A 66 -16.73 -18.58 8.21
N LEU A 67 -16.39 -19.84 8.51
CA LEU A 67 -17.22 -20.73 9.33
C LEU A 67 -16.83 -20.54 10.81
#